data_AF-A0A0U3PE28-F1
#
_entry.id   AF-A0A0U3PE28-F1
#
_cell.length_a   1.000
_cell.length_b   1.000
_cell.length_c   1.000
_cell.angle_alpha   90.00
_cell.angle_beta   90.00
_cell.angle_gamma   90.00
#
_symmetry.space_group_name_H-M   'P 1'
#
loop_
_entity.id
_entity.type
_entity.pdbx_description
1 polymer ?
#
loop_
_entity_poly.entity_id
_entity_poly.type
_entity_poly.pdbx_seq_one_letter_code
_entity_poly.pdbx_strand_id
1 'polypeptide(L)'
;MGSEKGRFFKVELNRHITEDSQRYEIQSKINKNNLTNAVVDQFSDQNLTIYDTLRKGYAEMSRINLDICNEFEVCEKEASAHF
;
A
#
# COMPACT_ATOMS: atom_id res chain seq x y z
N MET A 1 -3.64 24.70 -12.37
CA MET A 1 -4.47 23.48 -12.46
C MET A 1 -3.81 22.57 -13.48
N GLY A 2 -2.99 21.63 -13.02
CA GLY A 2 -2.30 20.71 -13.92
C GLY A 2 -3.30 19.70 -14.47
N SER A 3 -3.35 19.54 -15.80
CA SER A 3 -4.18 18.50 -16.40
C SER A 3 -3.66 17.14 -15.91
N GLU A 4 -4.47 16.38 -15.18
CA GLU A 4 -4.22 14.95 -14.98
C GLU A 4 -4.34 14.26 -16.35
N LYS A 5 -3.22 14.17 -17.06
CA LYS A 5 -3.14 13.32 -18.25
C LYS A 5 -3.24 11.87 -17.76
N GLY A 6 -4.36 11.22 -18.06
CA GLY A 6 -4.55 9.80 -17.77
C GLY A 6 -3.36 8.99 -18.28
N ARG A 7 -2.76 8.19 -17.41
CA ARG A 7 -1.70 7.25 -17.78
C ARG A 7 -2.35 5.92 -18.13
N PHE A 8 -2.02 5.39 -19.30
CA PHE A 8 -2.49 4.08 -19.73
C PHE A 8 -1.42 3.03 -19.44
N PHE A 9 -1.83 1.95 -18.77
CA PHE A 9 -0.95 0.83 -18.45
C PHE A 9 -1.45 -0.43 -19.14
N LYS A 10 -0.51 -1.22 -19.67
CA LYS A 10 -0.80 -2.59 -20.11
C LYS A 10 -0.46 -3.51 -18.94
N VAL A 11 -1.44 -4.30 -18.51
CA VAL A 11 -1.29 -5.28 -17.44
C VAL A 11 -1.63 -6.67 -17.95
N GLU A 12 -0.86 -7.66 -17.51
CA GLU A 12 -1.15 -9.07 -17.79
C GLU A 12 -1.80 -9.68 -16.56
N LEU A 13 -2.99 -10.25 -16.77
CA LEU A 13 -3.77 -10.88 -15.71
C LEU A 13 -3.70 -12.39 -15.87
N ASN A 14 -3.78 -13.09 -14.74
CA ASN A 14 -3.95 -14.53 -14.76
C ASN A 14 -5.20 -14.93 -15.55
N ARG A 15 -5.14 -16.09 -16.20
CA ARG A 15 -6.21 -16.58 -17.08
C ARG A 15 -7.57 -16.66 -16.36
N HIS A 16 -7.60 -17.22 -15.16
CA HIS A 16 -8.83 -17.35 -14.37
C HIS A 16 -9.45 -15.98 -14.05
N ILE A 17 -8.63 -14.98 -13.69
CA ILE A 17 -9.09 -13.60 -13.42
C ILE A 17 -9.69 -12.97 -14.68
N THR A 18 -9.08 -13.23 -15.85
CA THR A 18 -9.58 -12.72 -17.13
C THR A 18 -10.94 -13.31 -17.47
N GLU A 19 -11.11 -14.62 -17.29
CA GLU A 19 -12.37 -15.34 -17.52
C GLU A 19 -13.47 -14.87 -16.56
N ASP A 20 -13.15 -14.67 -15.28
CA ASP A 20 -14.07 -14.12 -14.27
C ASP A 20 -14.49 -12.68 -14.59
N SER A 21 -13.53 -11.83 -14.95
CA SER A 21 -13.79 -10.43 -15.30
C SER A 21 -14.70 -10.32 -16.52
N GLN A 22 -14.50 -11.18 -17.54
CA GLN A 22 -15.36 -11.22 -18.72
C GLN A 22 -16.78 -11.67 -18.39
N ARG A 23 -16.94 -12.69 -17.53
CA ARG A 23 -18.27 -13.11 -17.07
C ARG A 23 -19.00 -11.98 -16.35
N TYR A 24 -18.29 -11.25 -15.50
CA TYR A 24 -18.85 -10.12 -14.77
C TYR A 24 -19.24 -8.97 -15.71
N GLU A 25 -18.42 -8.65 -16.71
CA GLU A 25 -18.72 -7.63 -17.74
C GLU A 25 -20.02 -7.97 -18.50
N ILE A 26 -20.19 -9.22 -18.91
CA ILE A 26 -21.41 -9.70 -19.58
C ILE A 26 -22.65 -9.53 -18.69
N GLN A 27 -22.54 -9.86 -17.40
CA GLN A 27 -23.66 -9.80 -16.46
C GLN A 27 -24.02 -8.36 -16.04
N SER A 28 -23.01 -7.53 -15.80
CA SER A 28 -23.16 -6.19 -15.23
C SER A 28 -23.30 -5.08 -16.29
N LYS A 29 -22.97 -5.37 -17.56
CA LYS A 29 -22.83 -4.38 -18.64
C LYS A 29 -21.83 -3.26 -18.33
N ILE A 30 -20.87 -3.53 -17.45
CA ILE A 30 -19.79 -2.60 -17.09
C ILE A 30 -18.55 -2.95 -17.90
N ASN A 31 -17.96 -1.96 -18.56
CA ASN A 31 -16.72 -2.14 -19.33
C ASN A 31 -15.57 -2.58 -18.41
N LYS A 32 -14.74 -3.52 -18.89
CA LYS A 32 -13.53 -4.00 -18.20
C LYS A 32 -12.66 -2.89 -17.60
N ASN A 33 -12.40 -1.80 -18.33
CA ASN A 33 -11.56 -0.71 -17.84
C ASN A 33 -12.20 0.02 -16.64
N ASN A 34 -13.52 0.19 -16.64
CA ASN A 34 -14.22 0.82 -15.52
C ASN A 34 -14.16 -0.08 -14.28
N LEU A 35 -14.30 -1.40 -14.46
CA LEU A 35 -14.15 -2.36 -13.38
C LEU A 35 -12.72 -2.35 -12.82
N THR A 36 -11.70 -2.41 -13.69
CA THR A 36 -10.30 -2.38 -13.25
C THR A 36 -9.95 -1.08 -12.54
N ASN A 37 -10.39 0.07 -13.05
CA ASN A 37 -10.19 1.37 -12.39
C ASN A 37 -10.85 1.39 -11.01
N ALA A 38 -12.12 0.98 -10.90
CA ALA A 38 -12.83 0.95 -9.62
C ALA A 38 -12.15 0.04 -8.58
N VAL A 39 -11.65 -1.12 -9.00
CA VAL A 39 -10.92 -2.04 -8.12
C VAL A 39 -9.59 -1.43 -7.67
N VAL A 40 -8.84 -0.81 -8.59
CA VAL A 40 -7.56 -0.17 -8.28
C VAL A 40 -7.75 1.03 -7.36
N ASP A 41 -8.77 1.86 -7.59
CA ASP A 41 -9.11 3.01 -6.76
C ASP A 41 -9.46 2.54 -5.34
N GLN A 42 -10.37 1.57 -5.21
CA GLN A 42 -10.75 1.02 -3.91
C GLN A 42 -9.56 0.42 -3.15
N PHE A 43 -8.70 -0.33 -3.86
CA PHE A 43 -7.50 -0.91 -3.24
C PHE A 43 -6.52 0.19 -2.81
N SER A 44 -6.36 1.24 -3.63
CA SER A 44 -5.48 2.36 -3.30
C SER A 44 -5.95 3.10 -2.07
N ASP A 45 -7.25 3.43 -1.98
CA ASP A 45 -7.84 4.13 -0.84
C ASP A 45 -7.71 3.34 0.48
N GLN A 46 -7.96 2.03 0.42
CA GLN A 46 -7.79 1.15 1.57
C GLN A 46 -6.34 1.11 2.05
N ASN A 47 -5.38 0.97 1.14
CA ASN A 47 -3.96 0.92 1.52
C ASN A 47 -3.43 2.28 1.96
N LEU A 48 -3.87 3.38 1.34
CA LEU A 48 -3.52 4.73 1.78
C LEU A 48 -3.94 4.95 3.23
N THR A 49 -5.11 4.44 3.62
CA THR A 49 -5.58 4.51 5.00
C THR A 49 -4.68 3.72 5.96
N ILE A 50 -4.26 2.52 5.58
CA ILE A 50 -3.34 1.68 6.38
C ILE A 50 -1.99 2.38 6.56
N TYR A 51 -1.40 2.87 5.45
CA TYR A 51 -0.11 3.56 5.49
C TYR A 51 -0.16 4.85 6.32
N ASP A 52 -1.23 5.64 6.18
CA ASP A 52 -1.39 6.85 6.98
C ASP A 52 -1.55 6.53 8.48
N THR A 53 -2.27 5.45 8.80
CA THR A 53 -2.42 4.97 10.18
C THR A 53 -1.08 4.56 10.77
N LEU A 54 -0.29 3.76 10.05
CA LEU A 54 1.06 3.34 10.49
C LEU A 54 1.97 4.57 10.69
N ARG A 55 1.97 5.48 9.71
CA ARG A 55 2.76 6.72 9.77
C ARG A 55 2.43 7.55 11.00
N LYS A 56 1.13 7.73 11.31
CA LYS A 56 0.67 8.45 12.51
C LYS A 56 1.09 7.74 13.78
N GLY A 57 0.89 6.42 13.88
CA GLY A 57 1.30 5.64 15.06
C GLY A 57 2.80 5.74 15.34
N TYR A 58 3.64 5.65 14.30
CA TYR A 58 5.09 5.84 14.47
C TYR A 58 5.46 7.27 14.89
N ALA A 59 4.76 8.29 14.38
CA ALA A 59 4.99 9.66 14.78
C ALA A 59 4.59 9.91 16.25
N GLU A 60 3.45 9.38 16.68
CA GLU A 60 2.95 9.49 18.06
C GLU A 60 3.87 8.77 19.06
N MET A 61 4.38 7.58 18.68
CA MET A 61 5.29 6.80 19.51
C MET A 61 6.76 7.23 19.41
N SER A 62 7.08 8.17 18.53
CA SER A 62 8.48 8.54 18.20
C SER A 62 9.33 8.86 19.43
N ARG A 63 8.77 9.61 20.39
CA ARG A 63 9.49 9.99 21.62
C ARG A 63 9.79 8.78 22.50
N ILE A 64 8.78 7.94 22.78
CA ILE A 64 8.95 6.74 23.61
C ILE A 64 9.95 5.78 22.94
N ASN A 65 9.80 5.58 21.64
CA ASN A 65 10.71 4.72 20.87
C ASN A 65 12.15 5.23 20.94
N LEU A 66 12.35 6.55 20.84
CA LEU A 66 13.68 7.15 20.92
C LEU A 66 14.26 7.04 22.35
N ASP A 67 13.43 7.26 23.38
CA ASP A 67 13.85 7.12 24.78
C ASP A 67 14.32 5.69 25.06
N ILE A 68 13.61 4.67 24.55
CA ILE A 68 14.03 3.26 24.64
C ILE A 68 15.35 3.03 23.90
N CYS A 69 15.49 3.50 22.65
CA CYS A 69 16.73 3.34 21.89
C CYS A 69 17.94 3.94 22.63
N ASN A 70 17.77 5.11 23.25
CA ASN A 70 18.83 5.77 24.00
C ASN A 70 19.21 4.98 25.27
N GLU A 71 18.22 4.45 26.00
CA GLU A 71 18.46 3.65 27.22
C GLU A 71 19.32 2.40 26.93
N PHE A 72 19.10 1.76 25.78
CA PHE A 72 19.78 0.52 25.42
C PHE A 72 21.01 0.70 24.51
N GLU A 73 21.35 1.93 24.11
CA GLU A 73 22.48 2.22 23.21
C GLU A 73 23.82 1.70 23.78
N VAL A 74 24.01 1.81 25.10
CA VAL A 74 25.24 1.35 25.77
C VAL A 74 25.36 -0.18 25.70
N CYS A 75 24.26 -0.90 25.92
CA CYS A 75 24.25 -2.36 25.83
C CYS A 75 24.57 -2.86 24.42
N GLU A 76 24.08 -2.17 23.38
CA GLU A 76 24.44 -2.51 21.99
C GLU A 76 25.92 -2.29 21.70
N LYS A 77 26.51 -1.20 22.20
CA LYS A 77 27.95 -0.92 22.06
C LYS A 77 28.81 -1.96 22.77
N GLU A 78 28.42 -2.35 23.99
CA GLU A 78 29.11 -3.39 24.75
C GLU A 78 29.03 -4.76 24.04
N ALA A 79 27.84 -5.16 23.57
CA ALA A 79 27.66 -6.40 22.84
C ALA A 79 28.47 -6.41 21.53
N SER A 80 28.49 -5.29 20.79
CA SER A 80 29.21 -5.16 19.52
C SER A 80 30.73 -5.15 19.71
N ALA A 81 31.24 -4.69 20.84
CA ALA A 81 32.69 -4.67 21.13
C ALA A 81 33.28 -6.05 21.44
N HIS A 82 32.44 -7.06 21.66
CA HIS A 82 32.85 -8.44 21.93
C HIS A 82 32.88 -9.34 20.67
N PHE A 83 32.59 -8.80 19.49
CA PHE A 83 32.73 -9.43 18.17
C PHE A 83 33.74 -8.68 17.32
#